data_AF-A0A2X2V833-F1
#
_entry.id   AF-A0A2X2V833-F1
#
_cell.length_a   1.000
_cell.length_b   1.000
_cell.length_c   1.000
_cell.angle_alpha   90.00
_cell.angle_beta   90.00
_cell.angle_gamma   90.00
#
_symmetry.space_group_name_H-M   'P 1'
#
loop_
_entity.id
_entity.type
_entity.pdbx_description
1 polymer ?
#
loop_
_entity_poly.entity_id
_entity_poly.type
_entity_poly.pdbx_seq_one_letter_code
_entity_poly.pdbx_strand_id
1 'polypeptide(L)'
;MDTSLAEEVQQKMATLTPDRFFFMSPYRSFTTSGCFARFAEPAVDGDSLDSPFQQKLQQAFADARAQGIANPVMVGAIPFDTRQPSSLFIPESWQTFSRPAKQQSSRYFTGHQALNVVDRKSIPEQETFEAMVARAAALTATPEVDKVVLSRLIDITTDATIDSGALLERLVAQNPVELQLPCASGGWRRAAWRQPGIAAA
;
A
#
# COMPACT_ATOMS: atom_id res chain seq x y z
N MET A 1 22.34 -35.49 5.80
CA MET A 1 21.76 -34.62 4.76
C MET A 1 20.66 -33.80 5.42
N ASP A 2 21.03 -32.90 6.34
CA ASP A 2 20.05 -32.16 7.18
C ASP A 2 20.28 -30.65 7.19
N THR A 3 21.39 -30.19 6.61
CA THR A 3 21.75 -28.77 6.49
C THR A 3 20.97 -28.05 5.39
N SER A 4 20.53 -28.77 4.35
CA SER A 4 19.82 -28.20 3.19
C SER A 4 18.42 -27.68 3.52
N LEU A 5 17.69 -28.32 4.43
CA LEU A 5 16.34 -27.91 4.83
C LEU A 5 16.35 -26.73 5.81
N ALA A 6 17.35 -26.67 6.69
CA ALA A 6 17.50 -25.57 7.64
C ALA A 6 17.85 -24.26 6.91
N GLU A 7 18.73 -24.30 5.90
CA GLU A 7 19.07 -23.13 5.09
C GLU A 7 17.89 -22.65 4.23
N GLU A 8 17.09 -23.57 3.65
CA GLU A 8 15.84 -23.21 2.95
C GLU A 8 14.77 -22.61 3.87
N VAL A 9 14.70 -23.04 5.13
CA VAL A 9 13.77 -22.49 6.13
C VAL A 9 14.25 -21.14 6.63
N GLN A 10 15.55 -20.94 6.84
CA GLN A 10 16.12 -19.65 7.24
C GLN A 10 15.99 -18.60 6.13
N GLN A 11 16.15 -18.99 4.86
CA GLN A 11 15.91 -18.12 3.70
C GLN A 11 14.43 -17.74 3.52
N LYS A 12 13.49 -18.53 4.06
CA LYS A 12 12.04 -18.24 4.03
C LYS A 12 11.57 -17.24 5.10
N MET A 13 12.43 -16.84 6.04
CA MET A 13 12.07 -15.94 7.15
C MET A 13 12.55 -14.50 6.97
N ALA A 14 13.15 -14.15 5.83
CA ALA A 14 13.50 -12.77 5.56
C ALA A 14 12.23 -11.93 5.41
N THR A 15 12.00 -11.03 6.36
CA THR A 15 10.92 -10.05 6.28
C THR A 15 11.19 -9.08 5.13
N LEU A 16 10.13 -8.54 4.53
CA LEU A 16 10.28 -7.59 3.44
C LEU A 16 10.99 -6.34 3.96
N THR A 17 12.09 -5.97 3.31
CA THR A 17 12.81 -4.74 3.66
C THR A 17 11.93 -3.51 3.42
N PRO A 18 12.16 -2.43 4.18
CA PRO A 18 11.40 -1.19 4.05
C PRO A 18 11.35 -0.68 2.60
N ASP A 19 12.43 -0.79 1.84
CA ASP A 19 12.55 -0.08 0.56
C ASP A 19 11.86 -0.79 -0.61
N ARG A 20 11.09 -1.86 -0.33
CA ARG A 20 10.40 -2.66 -1.35
C ARG A 20 8.90 -2.39 -1.35
N PHE A 21 8.32 -2.34 -2.55
CA PHE A 21 6.87 -2.41 -2.73
C PHE A 21 6.42 -3.87 -2.63
N PHE A 22 5.29 -4.09 -1.97
CA PHE A 22 4.65 -5.41 -1.89
C PHE A 22 3.18 -5.29 -2.28
N PHE A 23 2.78 -6.18 -3.18
CA PHE A 23 1.40 -6.30 -3.61
C PHE A 23 1.01 -7.76 -3.68
N MET A 24 -0.12 -8.09 -3.05
CA MET A 24 -0.66 -9.43 -3.03
C MET A 24 -2.15 -9.37 -3.35
N SER A 25 -2.53 -9.90 -4.51
CA SER A 25 -3.93 -10.09 -4.91
C SER A 25 -4.17 -11.49 -5.48
N PRO A 26 -5.45 -11.91 -5.63
CA PRO A 26 -5.80 -13.16 -6.31
C PRO A 26 -5.29 -13.24 -7.77
N TYR A 27 -5.12 -12.09 -8.43
CA TYR A 27 -4.68 -12.03 -9.82
C TYR A 27 -3.15 -12.06 -9.95
N ARG A 28 -2.45 -11.15 -9.25
CA ARG A 28 -0.99 -11.07 -9.27
C ARG A 28 -0.45 -10.75 -7.89
N SER A 29 0.67 -11.39 -7.57
CA SER A 29 1.39 -11.17 -6.32
C SER A 29 2.86 -11.01 -6.65
N PHE A 30 3.43 -9.87 -6.27
CA PHE A 30 4.80 -9.51 -6.60
C PHE A 30 5.42 -8.53 -5.60
N THR A 31 6.75 -8.51 -5.60
CA THR A 31 7.56 -7.54 -4.88
C THR A 31 8.43 -6.78 -5.86
N THR A 32 8.89 -5.59 -5.48
CA THR A 32 9.81 -4.80 -6.30
C THR A 32 11.14 -4.57 -5.60
N SER A 33 12.17 -4.23 -6.38
CA SER A 33 13.49 -3.85 -5.88
C SER A 33 14.02 -2.66 -6.68
N GLY A 34 14.71 -1.74 -6.00
CA GLY A 34 15.26 -0.53 -6.59
C GLY A 34 14.20 0.52 -6.94
N CYS A 35 14.66 1.69 -7.37
CA CYS A 35 13.83 2.80 -7.79
C CYS A 35 14.50 3.47 -9.00
N PHE A 36 14.00 3.14 -10.20
CA PHE A 36 14.50 3.70 -11.45
C PHE A 36 14.07 5.16 -11.61
N ALA A 37 12.78 5.44 -11.46
CA ALA A 37 12.23 6.77 -11.62
C ALA A 37 11.05 6.99 -10.70
N ARG A 38 11.00 8.15 -10.03
CA ARG A 38 9.83 8.59 -9.28
C ARG A 38 8.87 9.34 -10.19
N PHE A 39 7.58 9.23 -9.88
CA PHE A 39 6.50 9.82 -10.63
C PHE A 39 5.53 10.50 -9.67
N ALA A 40 5.57 11.84 -9.66
CA ALA A 40 4.81 12.68 -8.74
C ALA A 40 3.68 13.46 -9.42
N GLU A 41 3.39 13.17 -10.69
CA GLU A 41 2.34 13.89 -11.42
C GLU A 41 0.98 13.67 -10.74
N PRO A 42 0.20 14.75 -10.51
CA PRO A 42 -1.19 14.62 -10.10
C PRO A 42 -2.01 13.78 -11.07
N ALA A 43 -2.89 12.93 -10.55
CA ALA A 43 -3.73 12.02 -11.34
C ALA A 43 -5.07 12.64 -11.77
N VAL A 44 -5.23 13.96 -11.63
CA VAL A 44 -6.42 14.68 -12.10
C VAL A 44 -6.57 14.49 -13.62
N ASP A 45 -7.80 14.23 -14.06
CA ASP A 45 -8.15 13.93 -15.46
C ASP A 45 -7.40 12.73 -16.06
N GLY A 46 -6.86 11.84 -15.21
CA GLY A 46 -6.08 10.68 -15.62
C GLY A 46 -6.87 9.61 -16.39
N ASP A 47 -8.19 9.75 -16.50
CA ASP A 47 -9.06 8.97 -17.37
C ASP A 47 -8.91 9.34 -18.86
N SER A 48 -8.46 10.57 -19.16
CA SER A 48 -8.14 11.01 -20.52
C SER A 48 -6.72 10.65 -20.92
N LEU A 49 -6.55 10.01 -22.09
CA LEU A 49 -5.24 9.67 -22.66
C LEU A 49 -4.40 10.90 -23.00
N ASP A 50 -5.04 12.05 -23.23
CA ASP A 50 -4.39 13.31 -23.55
C ASP A 50 -4.01 14.12 -22.30
N SER A 51 -4.32 13.60 -21.10
CA SER A 51 -3.97 14.26 -19.84
C SER A 51 -2.45 14.33 -19.63
N PRO A 52 -1.95 15.36 -18.91
CA PRO A 52 -0.54 15.44 -18.53
C PRO A 52 -0.06 14.19 -17.79
N PHE A 53 -0.93 13.58 -16.97
CA PHE A 53 -0.66 12.34 -16.25
C PHE A 53 -0.36 11.18 -17.22
N GLN A 54 -1.25 10.91 -18.17
CA GLN A 54 -1.08 9.79 -19.11
C GLN A 54 0.09 10.00 -20.06
N GLN A 55 0.29 11.22 -20.57
CA GLN A 55 1.42 11.54 -21.45
C GLN A 55 2.77 11.35 -20.74
N LYS A 56 2.91 11.87 -19.50
CA LYS A 56 4.13 11.68 -18.70
C LYS A 56 4.32 10.23 -18.29
N LEU A 57 3.24 9.49 -18.02
CA LEU A 57 3.30 8.07 -17.69
C LEU A 57 3.84 7.25 -18.86
N GLN A 58 3.33 7.50 -20.08
CA GLN A 58 3.81 6.86 -21.30
C GLN A 58 5.29 7.18 -21.57
N GLN A 59 5.69 8.44 -21.38
CA GLN A 59 7.09 8.85 -21.50
C GLN A 59 7.97 8.13 -20.48
N ALA A 60 7.56 8.07 -19.21
CA ALA A 60 8.32 7.37 -18.16
C ALA A 60 8.50 5.87 -18.48
N PHE A 61 7.49 5.23 -19.07
CA PHE A 61 7.61 3.85 -19.53
C PHE A 61 8.55 3.70 -20.74
N ALA A 62 8.49 4.64 -21.70
CA ALA A 62 9.40 4.64 -22.85
C ALA A 62 10.86 4.81 -22.40
N ASP A 63 11.12 5.73 -21.48
CA ASP A 63 12.45 5.99 -20.91
C ASP A 63 12.99 4.77 -20.17
N ALA A 64 12.16 4.10 -19.36
CA ALA A 64 12.54 2.87 -18.67
C ALA A 64 12.94 1.75 -19.64
N ARG A 65 12.17 1.56 -20.72
CA ARG A 65 12.49 0.55 -21.75
C ARG A 65 13.77 0.89 -22.51
N ALA A 66 13.95 2.16 -22.86
CA ALA A 66 15.15 2.64 -23.52
C ALA A 66 16.43 2.42 -22.67
N GLN A 67 16.29 2.45 -21.34
CA GLN A 67 17.37 2.16 -20.39
C GLN A 67 17.50 0.67 -20.01
N GLY A 68 16.80 -0.23 -20.71
CA GLY A 68 16.98 -1.68 -20.57
C GLY A 68 16.05 -2.38 -19.58
N ILE A 69 15.06 -1.68 -19.01
CA ILE A 69 14.01 -2.33 -18.20
C ILE A 69 13.01 -2.99 -19.14
N ALA A 70 13.10 -4.32 -19.30
CA ALA A 70 12.33 -5.07 -20.29
C ALA A 70 10.80 -4.99 -20.08
N ASN A 71 10.35 -5.06 -18.82
CA ASN A 71 8.94 -5.06 -18.45
C ASN A 71 8.69 -4.05 -17.31
N PRO A 72 8.72 -2.74 -17.59
CA PRO A 72 8.56 -1.74 -16.55
C PRO A 72 7.12 -1.76 -16.01
N VAL A 73 6.99 -1.60 -14.71
CA VAL A 73 5.70 -1.48 -14.00
C VAL A 73 5.69 -0.17 -13.22
N MET A 74 4.53 0.46 -13.09
CA MET A 74 4.36 1.62 -12.22
C MET A 74 3.65 1.16 -10.94
N VAL A 75 4.22 1.47 -9.78
CA VAL A 75 3.69 1.06 -8.48
C VAL A 75 3.66 2.23 -7.51
N GLY A 76 2.79 2.18 -6.51
CA GLY A 76 2.69 3.20 -5.48
C GLY A 76 1.24 3.52 -5.13
N ALA A 77 0.97 4.75 -4.70
CA ALA A 77 -0.36 5.19 -4.29
C ALA A 77 -0.73 6.55 -4.91
N ILE A 78 -2.01 6.70 -5.26
CA ILE A 78 -2.61 7.97 -5.68
C ILE A 78 -3.43 8.51 -4.49
N PRO A 79 -3.30 9.79 -4.14
CA PRO A 79 -4.07 10.40 -3.05
C PRO A 79 -5.57 10.45 -3.36
N PHE A 80 -6.39 10.58 -2.31
CA PHE A 80 -7.85 10.72 -2.46
C PHE A 80 -8.23 11.96 -3.29
N ASP A 81 -7.55 13.09 -3.08
CA ASP A 81 -7.64 14.26 -3.96
C ASP A 81 -6.63 14.10 -5.10
N THR A 82 -7.12 13.76 -6.29
CA THR A 82 -6.28 13.46 -7.47
C THR A 82 -5.49 14.65 -7.98
N ARG A 83 -5.79 15.88 -7.52
CA ARG A 83 -5.01 17.08 -7.83
C ARG A 83 -3.73 17.17 -7.02
N GLN A 84 -3.63 16.40 -5.93
CA GLN A 84 -2.39 16.32 -5.15
C GLN A 84 -1.36 15.41 -5.85
N PRO A 85 -0.06 15.63 -5.62
CA PRO A 85 1.00 14.81 -6.20
C PRO A 85 0.83 13.32 -5.88
N SER A 86 1.01 12.47 -6.90
CA SER A 86 1.02 11.03 -6.71
C SER A 86 2.29 10.55 -6.01
N SER A 87 2.21 9.41 -5.34
CA SER A 87 3.38 8.70 -4.79
C SER A 87 3.63 7.43 -5.59
N LEU A 88 4.04 7.59 -6.85
CA LEU A 88 4.29 6.49 -7.78
C LEU A 88 5.78 6.40 -8.15
N PHE A 89 6.24 5.22 -8.55
CA PHE A 89 7.58 5.02 -9.09
C PHE A 89 7.67 3.77 -9.96
N ILE A 90 8.67 3.75 -10.84
CA ILE A 90 9.09 2.58 -11.61
C ILE A 90 10.25 1.91 -10.85
N PRO A 91 10.14 0.64 -10.47
CA PRO A 91 11.25 -0.10 -9.86
C PRO A 91 12.24 -0.56 -10.92
N GLU A 92 13.46 -0.91 -10.50
CA GLU A 92 14.47 -1.50 -11.40
C GLU A 92 14.10 -2.93 -11.77
N SER A 93 13.51 -3.69 -10.83
CA SER A 93 13.04 -5.05 -11.06
C SER A 93 11.85 -5.40 -10.19
N TRP A 94 11.11 -6.42 -10.60
CA TRP A 94 10.02 -7.02 -9.84
C TRP A 94 10.05 -8.54 -9.96
N GLN A 95 9.59 -9.22 -8.91
CA GLN A 95 9.54 -10.69 -8.84
C GLN A 95 8.16 -11.13 -8.36
N THR A 96 7.57 -12.10 -9.06
CA THR A 96 6.31 -12.72 -8.64
C THR A 96 6.54 -13.71 -7.51
N PHE A 97 5.50 -13.94 -6.71
CA PHE A 97 5.50 -14.99 -5.71
C PHE A 97 4.13 -15.67 -5.63
N SER A 98 4.10 -16.88 -5.08
CA SER A 98 2.84 -17.62 -4.87
C SER A 98 2.11 -17.08 -3.64
N ARG A 99 0.89 -16.56 -3.85
CA ARG A 99 0.03 -16.10 -2.75
C ARG A 99 -0.30 -17.21 -1.73
N PRO A 100 -0.74 -18.42 -2.13
CA PRO A 100 -0.96 -19.51 -1.18
C PRO A 100 0.28 -19.85 -0.35
N ALA A 101 1.46 -19.89 -1.00
CA ALA A 101 2.71 -20.14 -0.29
C ALA A 101 3.04 -19.03 0.71
N LYS A 102 2.83 -17.76 0.33
CA LYS A 102 3.04 -16.62 1.22
C LYS A 102 2.10 -16.68 2.42
N GLN A 103 0.81 -16.90 2.20
CA GLN A 103 -0.19 -17.07 3.26
C GLN A 103 0.17 -18.19 4.23
N GLN A 104 0.62 -19.34 3.71
CA GLN A 104 1.08 -20.44 4.54
C GLN A 104 2.31 -20.04 5.37
N SER A 105 3.33 -19.44 4.75
CA SER A 105 4.54 -19.01 5.46
C SER A 105 4.25 -17.97 6.55
N SER A 106 3.39 -16.99 6.27
CA SER A 106 3.04 -15.93 7.23
C SER A 106 2.26 -16.46 8.44
N ARG A 107 1.50 -17.55 8.30
CA ARG A 107 0.82 -18.21 9.44
C ARG A 107 1.80 -18.83 10.43
N TYR A 108 2.96 -19.29 9.96
CA TYR A 108 4.02 -19.86 10.79
C TYR A 108 5.07 -18.82 11.20
N PHE A 109 4.90 -17.55 10.81
CA PHE A 109 5.80 -16.48 11.23
C PHE A 109 5.61 -16.20 12.73
N THR A 110 6.66 -16.44 13.51
CA THR A 110 6.68 -16.24 14.97
C THR A 110 7.37 -14.95 15.40
N GLY A 111 7.88 -14.17 14.45
CA GLY A 111 8.49 -12.87 14.72
C GLY A 111 7.46 -11.94 15.36
N HIS A 112 7.76 -11.50 16.58
CA HIS A 112 6.90 -10.59 17.31
C HIS A 112 7.74 -9.47 17.89
N GLN A 113 7.33 -8.24 17.62
CA GLN A 113 7.83 -7.07 18.30
C GLN A 113 6.84 -6.72 19.40
N ALA A 114 7.27 -6.81 20.65
CA ALA A 114 6.53 -6.23 21.76
C ALA A 114 6.63 -4.70 21.64
N LEU A 115 5.49 -4.05 21.46
CA LEU A 115 5.38 -2.60 21.35
C LEU A 115 4.43 -2.12 22.43
N ASN A 116 4.84 -1.11 23.20
CA ASN A 116 3.94 -0.42 24.11
C ASN A 116 3.36 0.81 23.41
N VAL A 117 2.06 1.01 23.56
CA VAL A 117 1.40 2.23 23.07
C VAL A 117 1.64 3.34 24.08
N VAL A 118 2.38 4.36 23.67
CA VAL A 118 2.69 5.55 24.47
C VAL A 118 1.55 6.56 24.37
N ASP A 119 0.95 6.68 23.20
CA ASP A 119 -0.16 7.61 22.96
C ASP A 119 -1.12 7.02 21.91
N ARG A 120 -2.42 7.29 22.09
CA ARG A 120 -3.48 6.88 21.17
C ARG A 120 -4.57 7.94 21.13
N LYS A 121 -4.80 8.53 19.97
CA LYS A 121 -5.75 9.64 19.76
C LYS A 121 -6.72 9.32 18.63
N SER A 122 -8.00 9.62 18.80
CA SER A 122 -8.97 9.56 17.70
C SER A 122 -9.12 10.95 17.09
N ILE A 123 -9.04 11.04 15.76
CA ILE A 123 -9.07 12.33 15.06
C ILE A 123 -10.14 12.28 13.96
N PRO A 124 -11.30 12.93 14.14
CA PRO A 124 -11.77 13.56 15.38
C PRO A 124 -12.18 12.53 16.45
N GLU A 125 -12.38 13.01 17.68
CA GLU A 125 -12.97 12.22 18.78
C GLU A 125 -14.46 11.92 18.52
N GLN A 126 -14.99 10.93 19.23
CA GLN A 126 -16.30 10.32 18.94
C GLN A 126 -17.44 11.33 18.82
N GLU A 127 -17.64 12.19 19.82
CA GLU A 127 -18.74 13.16 19.85
C GLU A 127 -18.68 14.14 18.66
N THR A 128 -17.47 14.57 18.30
CA THR A 128 -17.27 15.43 17.12
C THR A 128 -17.57 14.67 15.83
N PHE A 129 -17.17 13.40 15.73
CA PHE A 129 -17.48 12.57 14.57
C PHE A 129 -18.98 12.32 14.43
N GLU A 130 -19.69 12.05 15.53
CA GLU A 130 -21.15 11.89 15.54
C GLU A 130 -21.87 13.16 15.10
N ALA A 131 -21.41 14.34 15.56
CA ALA A 131 -21.94 15.62 15.11
C ALA A 131 -21.70 15.85 13.59
N MET A 132 -20.53 15.47 13.07
CA MET A 132 -20.25 15.52 11.63
C MET A 132 -21.18 14.60 10.83
N VAL A 133 -21.44 13.38 11.33
CA VAL A 133 -22.36 12.42 10.70
C VAL A 133 -23.79 12.96 10.71
N ALA A 134 -24.27 13.49 11.84
CA ALA A 134 -25.61 14.09 11.93
C ALA A 134 -25.79 15.24 10.93
N ARG A 135 -24.78 16.10 10.80
CA ARG A 135 -24.78 17.18 9.81
C ARG A 135 -24.79 16.66 8.37
N ALA A 136 -23.95 15.69 8.05
CA ALA A 136 -23.90 15.09 6.71
C ALA A 136 -25.23 14.42 6.35
N ALA A 137 -25.85 13.71 7.30
CA ALA A 137 -27.16 13.10 7.11
C ALA A 137 -28.26 14.15 6.85
N ALA A 138 -28.26 15.26 7.58
CA ALA A 138 -29.19 16.36 7.36
C ALA A 138 -29.02 16.98 5.96
N LEU A 139 -27.78 17.16 5.49
CA LEU A 139 -27.50 17.64 4.13
C LEU A 139 -27.98 16.66 3.07
N THR A 140 -27.82 15.35 3.30
CA THR A 140 -28.31 14.32 2.36
C THR A 140 -29.83 14.20 2.28
N ALA A 141 -30.55 14.82 3.21
CA ALA A 141 -32.02 14.92 3.13
C ALA A 141 -32.47 16.11 2.26
N THR A 142 -31.53 16.93 1.78
CA THR A 142 -31.78 18.05 0.85
C THR A 142 -31.36 17.67 -0.57
N PRO A 143 -31.84 18.36 -1.61
CA PRO A 143 -31.40 18.10 -2.98
C PRO A 143 -29.95 18.58 -3.28
N GLU A 144 -29.22 19.11 -2.29
CA GLU A 144 -27.86 19.63 -2.50
C GLU A 144 -26.83 18.52 -2.71
N VAL A 145 -26.98 17.39 -2.01
CA VAL A 145 -26.02 16.26 -2.02
C VAL A 145 -26.77 14.96 -1.75
N ASP A 146 -26.52 13.92 -2.54
CA ASP A 146 -27.15 12.61 -2.33
C ASP A 146 -26.36 11.70 -1.39
N LYS A 147 -25.02 11.86 -1.33
CA LYS A 147 -24.14 10.98 -0.58
C LYS A 147 -22.88 11.69 -0.11
N VAL A 148 -22.54 11.47 1.17
CA VAL A 148 -21.26 11.89 1.76
C VAL A 148 -20.59 10.67 2.39
N VAL A 149 -19.29 10.53 2.16
CA VAL A 149 -18.45 9.55 2.88
C VAL A 149 -17.58 10.32 3.85
N LEU A 150 -17.75 10.06 5.15
CA LEU A 150 -16.90 10.60 6.20
C LEU A 150 -15.92 9.53 6.68
N SER A 151 -14.73 9.97 7.07
CA SER A 151 -13.70 9.12 7.65
C SER A 151 -13.16 9.76 8.93
N ARG A 152 -12.51 8.94 9.75
CA ARG A 152 -11.77 9.37 10.94
C ARG A 152 -10.48 8.57 11.05
N LEU A 153 -9.52 9.13 11.76
CA LEU A 153 -8.19 8.57 11.96
C LEU A 153 -8.02 8.10 13.41
N ILE A 154 -7.11 7.16 13.60
CA ILE A 154 -6.57 6.81 14.91
C ILE A 154 -5.06 6.93 14.82
N ASP A 155 -4.50 7.90 15.53
CA ASP A 155 -3.07 8.09 15.63
C ASP A 155 -2.55 7.28 16.82
N ILE A 156 -1.57 6.41 16.56
CA ILE A 156 -0.94 5.54 17.57
C ILE A 156 0.55 5.85 17.57
N THR A 157 1.08 6.18 18.75
CA THR A 157 2.51 6.34 18.99
C THR A 157 3.00 5.19 19.86
N THR A 158 4.08 4.54 19.42
CA THR A 158 4.72 3.43 20.15
C THR A 158 6.04 3.86 20.76
N ASP A 159 6.50 3.10 21.76
CA ASP A 159 7.77 3.31 22.46
C ASP A 159 9.01 2.97 21.61
N ALA A 160 8.82 2.18 20.55
CA ALA A 160 9.86 1.84 19.58
C ALA A 160 9.37 1.97 18.14
N THR A 161 10.31 2.01 17.19
CA THR A 161 10.02 1.98 15.74
C THR A 161 9.35 0.68 15.35
N ILE A 162 8.23 0.76 14.63
CA ILE A 162 7.47 -0.42 14.18
C ILE A 162 8.26 -1.17 13.10
N ASP A 163 8.47 -2.48 13.30
CA ASP A 163 8.95 -3.39 12.25
C ASP A 163 7.84 -3.62 11.22
N SER A 164 7.92 -2.88 10.11
CA SER A 164 6.96 -2.99 9.01
C SER A 164 6.93 -4.37 8.36
N GLY A 165 8.04 -5.11 8.40
CA GLY A 165 8.16 -6.44 7.85
C GLY A 165 7.39 -7.45 8.71
N ALA A 166 7.62 -7.44 10.03
CA ALA A 166 6.86 -8.26 10.97
C ALA A 166 5.37 -7.92 10.97
N LEU A 167 5.02 -6.62 10.85
CA LEU A 167 3.63 -6.19 10.72
C LEU A 167 2.99 -6.72 9.44
N LEU A 168 3.71 -6.68 8.31
CA LEU A 168 3.24 -7.24 7.04
C LEU A 168 2.93 -8.74 7.16
N GLU A 169 3.82 -9.54 7.76
CA GLU A 169 3.57 -10.97 7.94
C GLU A 169 2.30 -11.23 8.75
N ARG A 170 2.10 -10.47 9.84
CA ARG A 170 0.88 -10.56 10.65
C ARG A 170 -0.37 -10.14 9.87
N LEU A 171 -0.27 -9.08 9.08
CA LEU A 171 -1.36 -8.64 8.21
C LEU A 171 -1.75 -9.71 7.19
N VAL A 172 -0.77 -10.34 6.54
CA VAL A 172 -1.01 -11.44 5.58
C VAL A 172 -1.62 -12.66 6.27
N ALA A 173 -1.15 -13.01 7.47
CA ALA A 173 -1.68 -14.14 8.22
C ALA A 173 -3.16 -13.95 8.62
N GLN A 174 -3.53 -12.73 8.97
CA GLN A 174 -4.90 -12.37 9.39
C GLN A 174 -5.83 -12.06 8.21
N ASN A 175 -5.29 -11.59 7.08
CA ASN A 175 -6.08 -11.08 5.95
C ASN A 175 -5.77 -11.85 4.67
N PRO A 176 -6.63 -12.79 4.26
CA PRO A 176 -6.35 -13.60 3.08
C PRO A 176 -6.60 -12.87 1.75
N VAL A 177 -7.20 -11.68 1.67
CA VAL A 177 -7.79 -11.16 0.41
C VAL A 177 -6.78 -10.38 -0.46
N GLU A 178 -6.63 -9.08 -0.22
CA GLU A 178 -5.76 -8.16 -0.96
C GLU A 178 -5.02 -7.23 0.00
N LEU A 179 -3.71 -7.06 -0.24
CA LEU A 179 -2.86 -6.22 0.59
C LEU A 179 -1.84 -5.49 -0.29
N GLN A 180 -1.75 -4.18 -0.07
CA GLN A 180 -0.76 -3.31 -0.70
C GLN A 180 0.02 -2.54 0.35
N LEU A 181 1.34 -2.53 0.19
CA LEU A 181 2.27 -1.71 0.97
C LEU A 181 3.13 -0.90 0.00
N PRO A 182 2.88 0.43 -0.13
CA PRO A 182 3.75 1.31 -0.88
C PRO A 182 5.11 1.44 -0.19
N CYS A 183 6.16 1.62 -0.99
CA CYS A 183 7.48 1.95 -0.49
C CYS A 183 7.45 3.34 0.16
N ALA A 184 8.04 3.47 1.35
CA ALA A 184 8.22 4.78 1.98
C ALA A 184 9.44 5.43 1.35
N SER A 185 9.26 6.51 0.58
CA SER A 185 10.41 7.30 0.16
C SER A 185 10.10 8.80 0.19
N GLY A 186 10.76 9.49 1.12
CA GLY A 186 10.68 10.95 1.32
C GLY A 186 9.53 11.40 2.22
N GLY A 187 9.73 11.46 3.55
CA GLY A 187 8.81 12.11 4.50
C GLY A 187 7.42 11.48 4.70
N TRP A 188 6.97 10.60 3.81
CA TRP A 188 5.65 9.94 3.89
C TRP A 188 5.68 8.68 4.75
N ARG A 189 4.66 8.55 5.60
CA ARG A 189 4.37 7.36 6.42
C ARG A 189 3.96 6.19 5.51
N ARG A 190 4.42 4.96 5.80
CA ARG A 190 3.88 3.76 5.12
C ARG A 190 2.39 3.66 5.37
N ALA A 191 1.64 3.39 4.32
CA ALA A 191 0.21 3.17 4.42
C ALA A 191 -0.09 1.70 4.07
N ALA A 192 -0.60 0.94 5.02
CA ALA A 192 -1.10 -0.40 4.78
C ALA A 192 -2.59 -0.33 4.49
N TRP A 193 -3.02 -0.78 3.31
CA TRP A 193 -4.43 -0.77 2.93
C TRP A 193 -4.93 -2.18 2.67
N ARG A 194 -6.11 -2.48 3.21
CA ARG A 194 -6.96 -3.59 2.77
C ARG A 194 -8.03 -3.00 1.86
N GLN A 195 -8.12 -3.50 0.64
CA GLN A 195 -9.28 -3.24 -0.22
C GLN A 195 -10.19 -4.47 -0.25
N PRO A 196 -11.37 -4.43 0.41
CA PRO A 196 -12.37 -5.47 0.22
C PRO A 196 -13.11 -5.23 -1.10
N GLY A 197 -12.58 -5.81 -2.18
CA GLY A 197 -13.32 -5.98 -3.44
C GLY A 197 -12.86 -5.07 -4.58
N ILE A 198 -11.95 -5.57 -5.41
CA ILE A 198 -11.97 -5.28 -6.84
C ILE A 198 -12.91 -6.34 -7.45
N ALA A 199 -14.20 -6.01 -7.61
CA ALA A 199 -15.03 -6.77 -8.51
C ALA A 199 -14.49 -6.50 -9.92
N ALA A 200 -13.87 -7.50 -10.55
CA ALA A 200 -13.59 -7.46 -11.96
C ALA A 200 -14.93 -7.21 -12.68
N ALA A 201 -15.03 -6.06 -13.35
CA ALA A 201 -16.08 -5.78 -14.32
C ALA A 201 -15.88 -6.66 -15.56
#